data_AF-A0A3E3I3D4-F1
#
_entry.id   AF-A0A3E3I3D4-F1
#
_cell.length_a   1.000
_cell.length_b   1.000
_cell.length_c   1.000
_cell.angle_alpha   90.00
_cell.angle_beta   90.00
_cell.angle_gamma   90.00
#
_symmetry.space_group_name_H-M   'P 1'
#
loop_
_entity.id
_entity.type
_entity.pdbx_description
1 polymer ?
#
loop_
_entity_poly.entity_id
_entity_poly.type
_entity_poly.pdbx_seq_one_letter_code
_entity_poly.pdbx_strand_id
1 'polypeptide(L)'
;MERLIKDYITYLSSDERASTKFWEMEKRIKADKKTPGVCIELNKGNMMFDLVRFLQDGVIIFDDLDEFSDELRENVRLLWERFK
;
A
#
# COMPACT_ATOMS: atom_id res chain seq x y z
N MET A 1 4.15 -10.35 0.44
CA MET A 1 3.31 -11.15 1.34
C MET A 1 4.09 -12.10 2.24
N GLU A 2 5.02 -12.92 1.73
CA GLU A 2 5.74 -13.91 2.57
C GLU A 2 6.52 -13.31 3.76
N ARG A 3 7.10 -12.12 3.58
CA ARG A 3 7.77 -11.39 4.66
C ARG A 3 6.82 -11.07 5.82
N LEU A 4 5.64 -10.52 5.50
CA LEU A 4 4.61 -10.17 6.49
C LEU A 4 4.11 -11.40 7.24
N ILE A 5 3.93 -12.52 6.54
CA ILE A 5 3.52 -13.79 7.17
C ILE A 5 4.56 -14.26 8.20
N LYS A 6 5.85 -14.18 7.87
CA LYS A 6 6.94 -14.50 8.83
C LYS A 6 6.93 -13.56 10.04
N ASP A 7 6.69 -12.27 9.82
CA ASP A 7 6.60 -11.27 10.89
C ASP A 7 5.40 -11.54 11.80
N TYR A 8 4.25 -11.94 11.24
CA TYR A 8 3.06 -12.32 12.01
C TYR A 8 3.28 -13.58 12.85
N ILE A 9 3.91 -14.61 12.29
CA ILE A 9 4.23 -15.84 13.02
C ILE A 9 5.12 -15.51 14.21
N THR A 10 6.16 -14.71 13.99
CA THR A 10 7.09 -14.27 15.05
C THR A 10 6.36 -13.49 16.14
N TYR A 11 5.45 -12.58 15.76
CA TYR A 11 4.67 -11.80 16.71
C TYR A 11 3.68 -12.66 17.52
N LEU A 12 2.98 -13.60 16.90
CA LEU A 12 2.04 -14.50 17.59
C LEU A 12 2.75 -15.44 18.56
N SER A 13 3.98 -15.85 18.23
CA SER A 13 4.85 -16.67 19.06
C SER A 13 5.47 -15.92 20.25
N SER A 14 5.24 -14.61 20.41
CA SER A 14 5.71 -13.85 21.58
C SER A 14 4.96 -14.21 22.86
N ASP A 15 5.57 -13.96 24.03
CA ASP A 15 5.01 -14.26 25.35
C ASP A 15 3.99 -13.21 25.85
N GLU A 16 3.52 -12.33 24.97
CA GLU A 16 2.48 -11.36 25.32
C GLU A 16 1.15 -12.05 25.66
N ARG A 17 0.31 -11.33 26.41
CA ARG A 17 -1.07 -11.75 26.68
C ARG A 17 -1.84 -11.93 25.38
N ALA A 18 -2.61 -13.02 25.30
CA ALA A 18 -3.40 -13.37 24.12
C ALA A 18 -4.36 -12.25 23.67
N SER A 19 -4.96 -11.52 24.62
CA SER A 19 -5.84 -10.38 24.33
C SER A 19 -5.11 -9.22 23.66
N THR A 20 -3.89 -8.90 24.09
CA THR A 20 -3.06 -7.84 23.48
C THR A 20 -2.64 -8.25 22.08
N LYS A 21 -2.16 -9.48 21.92
CA LYS A 21 -1.79 -10.05 20.61
C LYS A 21 -2.92 -9.99 19.59
N PHE A 22 -4.14 -10.30 20.03
CA PHE A 22 -5.31 -10.25 19.15
C PHE A 22 -5.58 -8.84 18.60
N TRP A 23 -5.65 -7.84 19.47
CA TRP A 23 -5.97 -6.46 19.06
C TRP A 23 -4.87 -5.79 18.24
N GLU A 24 -3.60 -5.99 18.63
CA GLU A 24 -2.46 -5.51 17.86
C GLU A 24 -2.39 -6.18 16.48
N MET A 25 -2.61 -7.49 16.41
CA MET A 25 -2.61 -8.21 15.14
C MET A 25 -3.75 -7.74 14.24
N GLU A 26 -4.95 -7.53 14.78
CA GLU A 26 -6.09 -7.00 14.01
C GLU A 26 -5.76 -5.61 13.40
N LYS A 27 -5.12 -4.74 14.19
CA LYS A 27 -4.69 -3.41 13.75
C LYS A 27 -3.60 -3.50 12.68
N ARG A 28 -2.60 -4.36 12.85
CA ARG A 28 -1.52 -4.58 11.86
C ARG A 28 -2.07 -5.14 10.56
N ILE A 29 -2.91 -6.17 10.60
CA ILE A 29 -3.56 -6.73 9.40
C ILE A 29 -4.42 -5.67 8.69
N LYS A 30 -5.16 -4.82 9.43
CA LYS A 30 -5.92 -3.71 8.83
C LYS A 30 -5.01 -2.67 8.16
N ALA A 31 -3.83 -2.42 8.70
CA ALA A 31 -2.85 -1.50 8.12
C ALA A 31 -2.16 -2.12 6.90
N ASP A 32 -1.73 -3.38 7.00
CA ASP A 32 -1.06 -4.11 5.93
C ASP A 32 -1.99 -4.39 4.75
N LYS A 33 -3.29 -4.58 5.01
CA LYS A 33 -4.32 -4.62 3.97
C LYS A 33 -4.37 -3.34 3.13
N LYS A 34 -3.99 -2.19 3.68
CA LYS A 34 -3.97 -0.92 2.92
C LYS A 34 -2.70 -0.74 2.10
N THR A 35 -1.73 -1.64 2.20
CA THR A 35 -0.51 -1.60 1.38
C THR A 35 -0.87 -2.09 -0.04
N PRO A 36 -0.43 -1.39 -1.12
CA PRO A 36 -0.78 -1.73 -2.49
C PRO A 36 -0.54 -3.19 -2.90
N GLY A 37 0.46 -3.84 -2.29
CA GLY A 37 0.77 -5.24 -2.53
C GLY A 37 -0.19 -6.27 -1.89
N VAL A 38 -1.27 -5.85 -1.21
CA VAL A 38 -2.21 -6.75 -0.50
C VAL A 38 -3.67 -6.48 -0.84
N CYS A 39 -4.13 -5.23 -0.85
CA CYS A 39 -5.51 -4.90 -1.25
C CYS A 39 -5.54 -3.49 -1.85
N ILE A 40 -6.03 -3.37 -3.07
CA ILE A 40 -6.36 -2.08 -3.68
C ILE A 40 -7.89 -2.00 -3.76
N GLU A 41 -8.47 -1.04 -3.05
CA GLU A 41 -9.85 -0.60 -3.30
C GLU A 41 -9.81 0.50 -4.35
N LEU A 42 -9.99 0.14 -5.62
CA LEU A 42 -10.02 1.10 -6.73
C LEU A 42 -11.29 1.95 -6.64
N ASN A 43 -11.14 3.19 -6.19
CA ASN A 43 -12.18 4.21 -6.29
C ASN A 43 -11.75 5.26 -7.32
N LYS A 44 -12.64 5.57 -8.28
CA LYS A 44 -12.39 6.57 -9.32
C LYS A 44 -12.00 7.95 -8.77
N GLY A 45 -12.48 8.30 -7.58
CA GLY A 45 -12.13 9.56 -6.89
C GLY A 45 -10.72 9.59 -6.30
N ASN A 46 -10.15 8.43 -5.95
CA ASN A 46 -8.83 8.34 -5.32
C ASN A 46 -7.74 7.80 -6.28
N MET A 47 -8.14 7.41 -7.49
CA MET A 47 -7.27 6.78 -8.49
C MET A 47 -5.93 7.51 -8.69
N MET A 48 -5.90 8.85 -8.71
CA MET A 48 -4.65 9.60 -8.85
C MET A 48 -3.69 9.37 -7.68
N PHE A 49 -4.19 9.38 -6.44
CA PHE A 49 -3.37 9.16 -5.25
C PHE A 49 -2.89 7.72 -5.17
N ASP A 50 -3.71 6.76 -5.61
CA ASP A 50 -3.33 5.36 -5.69
C ASP A 50 -2.18 5.15 -6.70
N LEU A 51 -2.25 5.77 -7.89
CA LEU A 51 -1.18 5.72 -8.89
C LEU A 51 0.14 6.32 -8.37
N VAL A 52 0.09 7.49 -7.71
CA VAL A 52 1.28 8.10 -7.09
C VAL A 52 1.87 7.17 -6.04
N ARG A 53 1.03 6.55 -5.21
CA ARG A 53 1.47 5.60 -4.19
C ARG A 53 2.12 4.36 -4.80
N PHE A 54 1.59 3.86 -5.91
CA PHE A 54 2.20 2.71 -6.62
C PHE A 54 3.57 3.04 -7.21
N LEU A 55 3.74 4.26 -7.74
CA LEU A 55 5.04 4.74 -8.21
C LEU A 55 6.04 4.88 -7.06
N GLN A 56 5.61 5.38 -5.88
CA GLN A 56 6.45 5.49 -4.69
C GLN A 56 6.87 4.13 -4.14
N ASP A 57 5.93 3.19 -4.09
CA ASP A 57 6.16 1.82 -3.62
C ASP A 57 6.93 0.96 -4.66
N GLY A 58 7.23 1.52 -5.84
CA GLY A 58 7.95 0.85 -6.93
C GLY A 58 7.18 -0.31 -7.56
N VAL A 59 5.85 -0.30 -7.43
CA VAL A 59 4.95 -1.33 -7.97
C VAL A 59 4.76 -1.15 -9.48
N ILE A 60 4.74 0.11 -9.95
CA ILE A 60 4.66 0.49 -11.36
C ILE A 60 5.75 1.52 -11.69
N ILE A 61 6.07 1.65 -12.97
CA ILE A 61 6.95 2.71 -13.51
C ILE A 61 6.13 3.72 -14.32
N PHE A 62 6.71 4.90 -14.61
CA PHE A 62 6.01 5.93 -15.39
C PHE A 62 5.61 5.48 -16.80
N ASP A 63 6.36 4.53 -17.38
CA ASP A 63 6.07 3.96 -18.69
C ASP A 63 4.78 3.12 -18.66
N ASP A 64 4.42 2.54 -17.52
CA ASP A 64 3.14 1.82 -17.35
C ASP A 64 1.94 2.77 -17.41
N LEU A 65 2.17 4.09 -17.34
CA LEU A 65 1.13 5.11 -17.45
C LEU A 65 0.95 5.66 -18.88
N ASP A 66 1.67 5.14 -19.88
CA ASP A 66 1.68 5.70 -21.24
C ASP A 66 0.32 5.55 -21.97
N GLU A 67 -0.48 4.54 -21.62
CA GLU A 67 -1.84 4.34 -22.16
C GLU A 67 -2.90 5.29 -21.55
N PHE A 68 -2.55 6.06 -20.52
CA PHE A 68 -3.45 7.04 -19.92
C PHE A 68 -3.38 8.39 -20.62
N SER A 69 -4.41 9.24 -20.39
CA SER A 69 -4.42 10.60 -20.93
C SER A 69 -3.25 11.43 -20.41
N ASP A 70 -2.74 12.31 -21.26
CA ASP A 70 -1.64 13.22 -20.91
C ASP A 70 -1.95 14.06 -19.66
N GLU A 71 -3.19 14.53 -19.53
CA GLU A 71 -3.67 15.27 -18.36
C GLU A 71 -3.52 14.46 -17.06
N LEU A 72 -3.86 13.16 -17.07
CA LEU A 72 -3.72 12.32 -15.88
C LEU A 72 -2.24 12.10 -15.55
N ARG A 73 -1.43 11.82 -16.57
CA ARG A 73 0.02 11.58 -16.41
C ARG A 73 0.73 12.80 -15.83
N GLU A 74 0.40 14.00 -16.31
CA GLU A 74 0.97 15.25 -15.82
C GLU A 74 0.57 15.52 -14.36
N ASN A 75 -0.71 15.34 -14.02
CA ASN A 75 -1.18 15.48 -12.65
C ASN A 75 -0.51 14.48 -11.68
N VAL A 76 -0.35 13.22 -12.09
CA VAL A 76 0.37 12.20 -11.31
C VAL A 76 1.84 12.59 -11.14
N ARG A 77 2.50 13.11 -12.19
CA ARG A 77 3.89 13.60 -12.11
C ARG A 77 4.04 14.74 -11.11
N LEU A 78 3.17 15.76 -11.17
CA LEU A 78 3.19 16.89 -10.26
C LEU A 78 3.00 16.46 -8.79
N LEU A 79 2.08 15.53 -8.55
CA LEU A 79 1.86 14.99 -7.21
C LEU A 79 3.05 14.13 -6.74
N TRP A 80 3.61 13.30 -7.62
CA TRP A 80 4.75 12.47 -7.29
C TRP A 80 6.00 13.28 -6.93
N GLU A 81 6.29 14.34 -7.69
CA GLU A 81 7.37 15.27 -7.37
C GLU A 81 7.15 16.02 -6.05
N ARG A 82 5.89 16.33 -5.72
CA ARG A 82 5.51 17.01 -4.48
C ARG A 82 5.61 16.11 -3.25
N PHE A 83 5.37 14.82 -3.38
CA PHE A 83 5.42 13.84 -2.30
C PHE A 83 6.74 13.04 -2.27
N LYS A 84 7.74 13.45 -3.06
CA LYS A 84 9.07 12.86 -3.08
C LYS A 84 9.84 13.07 -1.77
#